data_AF-A0A3C0W0U4-F1
#
_entry.id   AF-A0A3C0W0U4-F1
#
_cell.length_a   1.000
_cell.length_b   1.000
_cell.length_c   1.000
_cell.angle_alpha   90.00
_cell.angle_beta   90.00
_cell.angle_gamma   90.00
#
_symmetry.space_group_name_H-M   'P 1'
#
loop_
_entity.id
_entity.type
_entity.pdbx_description
1 polymer ?
#
loop_
_entity_poly.entity_id
_entity_poly.type
_entity_poly.pdbx_seq_one_letter_code
_entity_poly.pdbx_strand_id
1 'polypeptide(L)'
;NIKAASLRNLGNQNMSGKLQRRQLDFVQSLNRDLLDRKKQSSQIEGVIESYELAFRMQSAVPELMDANDENESTLKQYGINNRATENFGRQCLMARRFAEAGVRFIEITHGNWDQHRNL
;
A
#
# COMPACT_ATOMS: atom_id res chain seq x y z
N ASN A 1 16.94 -2.47 3.29
CA ASN A 1 17.51 -1.89 2.05
C ASN A 1 16.44 -2.02 0.98
N ILE A 2 15.90 -0.91 0.46
CA ILE A 2 14.63 -0.91 -0.32
C ILE A 2 14.73 -1.70 -1.62
N LYS A 3 15.94 -1.90 -2.18
CA LYS A 3 16.18 -2.85 -3.29
C LYS A 3 15.70 -4.28 -3.01
N ALA A 4 15.57 -4.66 -1.74
CA ALA A 4 15.06 -5.97 -1.31
C ALA A 4 13.81 -5.85 -0.43
N ALA A 5 13.15 -4.67 -0.40
CA ALA A 5 11.92 -4.50 0.36
C ALA A 5 10.79 -5.23 -0.36
N SER A 6 10.50 -6.45 0.07
CA SER A 6 9.23 -7.12 -0.19
C SER A 6 8.26 -6.66 0.88
N LEU A 7 7.12 -6.09 0.49
CA LEU A 7 6.01 -5.96 1.44
C LEU A 7 5.52 -7.38 1.78
N ARG A 8 5.54 -7.71 3.07
CA ARG A 8 5.00 -8.98 3.56
C ARG A 8 3.49 -9.03 3.25
N ASN A 9 3.00 -10.20 2.83
CA ASN A 9 1.58 -10.47 2.52
C ASN A 9 1.02 -9.78 1.26
N LEU A 10 1.87 -9.36 0.30
CA LEU A 10 1.41 -8.86 -1.01
C LEU A 10 0.76 -9.92 -1.90
N GLY A 11 1.11 -11.19 -1.70
CA GLY A 11 0.54 -12.31 -2.43
C GLY A 11 0.16 -13.42 -1.47
N ASN A 12 -0.97 -14.07 -1.73
CA ASN A 12 -1.36 -15.27 -1.02
C ASN A 12 -0.66 -16.48 -1.65
N GLN A 13 0.45 -16.94 -1.05
CA GLN A 13 1.20 -18.09 -1.56
C GLN A 13 0.41 -19.40 -1.49
N ASN A 14 -0.68 -19.43 -0.71
CA ASN A 14 -1.48 -20.62 -0.44
C ASN A 14 -2.83 -20.64 -1.20
N MET A 15 -3.22 -19.55 -1.88
CA MET A 15 -4.48 -19.49 -2.62
C MET A 15 -4.34 -18.73 -3.94
N SER A 16 -4.96 -19.25 -5.00
CA SER A 16 -5.03 -18.52 -6.27
C SER A 16 -5.82 -17.21 -6.12
N GLY A 17 -5.47 -16.18 -6.92
CA GLY A 17 -6.17 -14.89 -6.88
C GLY A 17 -7.69 -15.00 -7.11
N LYS A 18 -8.14 -15.98 -7.91
CA LYS A 18 -9.57 -16.28 -8.10
C LYS A 18 -10.25 -16.79 -6.83
N LEU A 19 -9.58 -17.66 -6.08
CA LEU A 19 -10.10 -18.20 -4.82
C LEU A 19 -10.14 -17.10 -3.74
N GLN A 20 -9.09 -16.28 -3.68
CA GLN A 20 -9.03 -15.14 -2.78
C GLN A 20 -10.14 -14.10 -3.08
N ARG A 21 -10.42 -13.84 -4.36
CA ARG A 21 -11.55 -12.97 -4.76
C ARG A 21 -12.88 -13.53 -4.29
N ARG A 22 -13.14 -14.83 -4.50
CA ARG A 22 -14.38 -15.48 -4.02
C ARG A 22 -14.55 -15.39 -2.50
N GLN A 23 -13.47 -15.56 -1.75
CA GLN A 23 -13.50 -15.41 -0.30
C GLN A 23 -13.83 -13.97 0.12
N LEU A 24 -13.23 -12.98 -0.55
CA LEU A 24 -13.52 -11.57 -0.31
C LEU A 24 -14.99 -11.24 -0.63
N ASP A 25 -15.50 -11.71 -1.77
CA ASP A 25 -16.89 -11.48 -2.17
C ASP A 25 -17.88 -12.08 -1.15
N PHE A 26 -17.55 -13.24 -0.56
CA PHE A 26 -18.33 -13.87 0.50
C PHE A 26 -18.28 -13.08 1.83
N VAL A 27 -17.10 -12.61 2.25
CA VAL A 27 -17.00 -11.74 3.44
C VAL A 27 -17.80 -10.46 3.23
N GLN A 28 -17.76 -9.89 2.03
CA GLN A 28 -18.55 -8.70 1.70
C GLN A 28 -20.05 -8.96 1.67
N SER A 29 -20.52 -10.12 1.20
CA SER A 29 -21.95 -10.43 1.26
C SER A 29 -22.43 -10.47 2.71
N LEU A 30 -21.66 -11.07 3.62
CA LEU A 30 -21.97 -11.06 5.05
C LEU A 30 -21.97 -9.65 5.64
N ASN A 31 -21.01 -8.81 5.26
CA ASN A 31 -20.95 -7.42 5.73
C ASN A 31 -22.13 -6.58 5.21
N ARG A 32 -22.55 -6.79 3.95
CA ARG A 32 -23.75 -6.14 3.36
C ARG A 32 -25.02 -6.59 4.07
N ASP A 33 -25.19 -7.89 4.30
CA ASP A 33 -26.32 -8.43 5.06
C ASP A 33 -26.39 -7.86 6.49
N LEU A 34 -25.23 -7.68 7.14
CA LEU A 34 -25.15 -7.07 8.45
C LEU A 34 -25.51 -5.58 8.42
N LEU A 35 -25.09 -4.86 7.39
CA LEU A 35 -25.40 -3.45 7.17
C LEU A 35 -26.91 -3.22 6.95
N ASP A 36 -27.55 -4.07 6.16
CA ASP A 36 -29.00 -4.03 5.93
C ASP A 36 -29.79 -4.27 7.23
N ARG A 37 -29.28 -5.14 8.11
CA ARG A 37 -29.87 -5.43 9.43
C ARG A 37 -29.62 -4.32 10.45
N LYS A 38 -28.43 -3.72 10.44
CA LYS A 38 -28.03 -2.61 11.32
C LYS A 38 -28.09 -1.30 10.54
N LYS A 39 -29.30 -0.74 10.39
CA LYS A 39 -29.54 0.57 9.75
C LYS A 39 -28.43 1.59 10.12
N GLN A 40 -27.62 1.96 9.13
CA GLN A 40 -26.58 3.01 9.19
C GLN A 40 -25.53 2.84 10.30
N SER A 41 -24.66 1.84 10.16
CA SER A 41 -23.39 1.80 10.90
C SER A 41 -22.26 2.18 9.93
N SER A 42 -21.85 3.44 9.93
CA SER A 42 -20.73 3.97 9.14
C SER A 42 -19.42 3.21 9.36
N GLN A 43 -19.30 2.52 10.51
CA GLN A 43 -18.18 1.64 10.80
C GLN A 43 -18.14 0.41 9.89
N ILE A 44 -19.28 -0.18 9.55
CA ILE A 44 -19.35 -1.37 8.69
C ILE A 44 -18.98 -1.01 7.25
N GLU A 45 -19.44 0.14 6.75
CA GLU A 45 -19.06 0.68 5.44
C GLU A 45 -17.54 0.86 5.34
N GLY A 46 -16.93 1.49 6.35
CA GLY A 46 -15.48 1.68 6.39
C GLY A 46 -14.69 0.36 6.38
N VAL A 47 -15.19 -0.67 7.05
CA VAL A 47 -14.56 -2.01 7.04
C VAL A 47 -14.65 -2.65 5.64
N ILE A 48 -15.81 -2.56 4.99
CA ILE A 48 -16.00 -3.08 3.62
C ILE A 48 -15.03 -2.39 2.65
N GLU A 49 -14.96 -1.06 2.69
CA GLU A 49 -14.09 -0.28 1.82
C GLU A 49 -12.60 -0.58 2.09
N SER A 50 -12.22 -0.73 3.36
CA SER A 50 -10.85 -1.08 3.75
C SER A 50 -10.41 -2.43 3.19
N TYR A 51 -11.29 -3.45 3.24
CA TYR A 51 -10.99 -4.77 2.69
C TYR A 51 -10.88 -4.77 1.16
N GLU A 52 -11.74 -4.04 0.45
CA GLU A 52 -11.61 -3.88 -1.02
C GLU A 52 -10.35 -3.10 -1.39
N LEU A 53 -10.02 -2.05 -0.65
CA LEU A 53 -8.79 -1.29 -0.87
C LEU A 53 -7.56 -2.18 -0.67
N ALA A 54 -7.50 -2.95 0.42
CA ALA A 54 -6.40 -3.87 0.69
C ALA A 54 -6.24 -4.94 -0.43
N PHE A 55 -7.36 -5.49 -0.93
CA PHE A 55 -7.32 -6.45 -2.04
C PHE A 55 -6.81 -5.81 -3.34
N ARG A 56 -7.27 -4.59 -3.68
CA ARG A 56 -6.75 -3.85 -4.85
C ARG A 56 -5.26 -3.54 -4.71
N MET A 57 -4.81 -3.16 -3.52
CA MET A 57 -3.38 -2.94 -3.25
C MET A 57 -2.57 -4.22 -3.49
N GLN A 58 -3.04 -5.40 -3.13
CA GLN A 58 -2.32 -6.66 -3.39
C GLN A 58 -2.04 -6.90 -4.88
N SER A 59 -2.96 -6.49 -5.77
CA SER A 59 -2.75 -6.57 -7.22
C SER A 59 -1.92 -5.42 -7.79
N ALA A 60 -2.09 -4.18 -7.30
CA ALA A 60 -1.48 -3.00 -7.90
C ALA A 60 -0.06 -2.72 -7.37
N VAL A 61 0.21 -3.04 -6.11
CA VAL A 61 1.47 -2.70 -5.45
C VAL A 61 2.69 -3.39 -6.08
N PRO A 62 2.65 -4.67 -6.54
CA PRO A 62 3.80 -5.28 -7.20
C PRO A 62 4.30 -4.49 -8.43
N GLU A 63 3.38 -4.00 -9.26
CA GLU A 63 3.69 -3.18 -10.43
C GLU A 63 4.19 -1.78 -10.03
N LEU A 64 3.64 -1.20 -8.97
CA LEU A 64 4.08 0.10 -8.44
C LEU A 64 5.46 0.05 -7.78
N MET A 65 5.88 -1.12 -7.28
CA MET A 65 7.22 -1.33 -6.72
C MET A 65 8.29 -1.55 -7.78
N ASP A 66 7.91 -1.83 -9.04
CA ASP A 66 8.86 -1.95 -10.13
C ASP A 66 9.31 -0.57 -10.65
N ALA A 67 10.40 -0.07 -10.09
CA ALA A 67 11.00 1.21 -10.49
C ALA A 67 12.00 1.08 -11.65
N ASN A 68 12.05 -0.06 -12.36
CA ASN A 68 13.00 -0.24 -13.46
C ASN A 68 12.73 0.70 -14.66
N ASP A 69 11.48 1.16 -14.81
CA ASP A 69 11.08 2.08 -15.89
C ASP A 69 11.37 3.56 -15.58
N GLU A 70 11.96 3.87 -14.42
CA GLU A 70 12.24 5.26 -14.03
C GLU A 70 13.51 5.78 -14.72
N ASN A 71 13.40 6.96 -15.34
CA ASN A 71 14.54 7.63 -15.98
C ASN A 71 15.65 7.95 -14.96
N GLU A 72 16.91 7.78 -15.36
CA GLU A 72 18.10 8.19 -14.59
C GLU A 72 18.02 9.64 -14.08
N SER A 73 17.45 10.55 -14.87
CA SER A 73 17.26 11.94 -14.44
C SER A 73 16.32 12.05 -13.22
N THR A 74 15.24 11.28 -13.20
CA THR A 74 14.31 11.17 -12.07
C THR A 74 14.99 10.54 -10.87
N LEU A 75 15.69 9.43 -11.06
CA LEU A 75 16.44 8.77 -9.98
C LEU A 75 17.44 9.73 -9.32
N LYS A 76 18.12 10.56 -10.11
CA LYS A 76 19.03 11.60 -9.63
C LYS A 76 18.31 12.72 -8.87
N GLN A 77 17.14 13.18 -9.35
CA GLN A 77 16.33 14.18 -8.64
C GLN A 77 15.92 13.70 -7.24
N TYR A 78 15.59 12.42 -7.10
CA TYR A 78 15.28 11.80 -5.81
C TYR A 78 16.54 11.45 -4.98
N GLY A 79 17.76 11.75 -5.46
CA GLY A 79 19.00 11.47 -4.72
C GLY A 79 19.32 9.98 -4.59
N ILE A 80 18.80 9.14 -5.49
CA ILE A 80 19.00 7.68 -5.45
C ILE A 80 20.42 7.28 -5.87
N ASN A 81 21.14 8.20 -6.51
CA ASN A 81 22.54 8.05 -6.90
C ASN A 81 23.56 8.35 -5.77
N ASN A 82 23.11 8.80 -4.60
CA ASN A 82 23.97 9.05 -3.45
C ASN A 82 23.59 8.14 -2.29
N ARG A 83 24.56 7.39 -1.77
CA ARG A 83 24.37 6.40 -0.69
C ARG A 83 23.74 6.99 0.57
N ALA A 84 24.00 8.27 0.88
CA ALA A 84 23.44 8.94 2.05
C ALA A 84 21.93 9.22 1.92
N THR A 85 21.46 9.49 0.70
CA THR A 85 20.06 9.85 0.41
C THR A 85 19.26 8.72 -0.24
N GLU A 86 19.92 7.66 -0.71
CA GLU A 86 19.32 6.61 -1.52
C GLU A 86 18.09 5.98 -0.87
N ASN A 87 18.14 5.69 0.43
CA ASN A 87 17.04 5.02 1.12
C ASN A 87 15.80 5.93 1.16
N PHE A 88 15.93 7.15 1.68
CA PHE A 88 14.82 8.10 1.74
C PHE A 88 14.32 8.51 0.36
N GLY A 89 15.23 8.74 -0.58
CA GLY A 89 14.92 9.03 -1.98
C GLY A 89 14.03 7.97 -2.63
N ARG A 90 14.34 6.69 -2.39
CA ARG A 90 13.51 5.57 -2.85
C ARG A 90 12.14 5.56 -2.18
N GLN A 91 12.04 5.88 -0.89
CA GLN A 91 10.73 5.98 -0.22
C GLN A 91 9.86 7.09 -0.84
N CYS A 92 10.45 8.26 -1.09
CA CYS A 92 9.75 9.37 -1.75
C CYS A 92 9.32 9.03 -3.18
N LEU A 93 10.15 8.32 -3.94
CA LEU A 93 9.80 7.87 -5.28
C LEU A 93 8.63 6.87 -5.27
N MET A 94 8.65 5.92 -4.33
CA MET A 94 7.53 4.99 -4.14
C MET A 94 6.26 5.72 -3.71
N ALA A 95 6.37 6.71 -2.82
CA ALA A 95 5.25 7.54 -2.40
C ALA A 95 4.62 8.30 -3.58
N ARG A 96 5.42 8.85 -4.51
CA ARG A 96 4.88 9.45 -5.75
C ARG A 96 4.04 8.45 -6.53
N ARG A 97 4.57 7.25 -6.77
CA ARG A 97 3.87 6.20 -7.54
C ARG A 97 2.59 5.74 -6.86
N PHE A 98 2.60 5.61 -5.52
CA PHE A 98 1.38 5.32 -4.76
C PHE A 98 0.35 6.44 -4.85
N ALA A 99 0.77 7.71 -4.83
CA ALA A 99 -0.12 8.84 -5.01
C ALA A 99 -0.74 8.87 -6.41
N GLU A 100 0.06 8.59 -7.45
CA GLU A 100 -0.40 8.47 -8.84
C GLU A 100 -1.39 7.30 -9.03
N ALA A 101 -1.22 6.22 -8.27
CA ALA A 101 -2.14 5.09 -8.21
C ALA A 101 -3.41 5.33 -7.34
N GLY A 102 -3.55 6.53 -6.76
CA GLY A 102 -4.74 6.91 -5.99
C GLY A 102 -4.72 6.50 -4.50
N VAL A 103 -3.55 6.14 -3.95
CA VAL A 103 -3.42 5.90 -2.51
C VAL A 103 -3.58 7.22 -1.75
N ARG A 104 -4.56 7.28 -0.85
CA ARG A 104 -4.99 8.50 -0.16
C ARG A 104 -4.12 8.90 1.03
N PHE A 105 -3.47 7.92 1.64
CA PHE A 105 -2.62 8.13 2.81
C PHE A 105 -1.34 7.33 2.65
N ILE A 106 -0.20 8.01 2.72
CA ILE A 106 1.12 7.45 2.50
C ILE A 106 2.02 7.97 3.61
N GLU A 107 2.62 7.06 4.36
CA GLU A 107 3.62 7.36 5.37
C GLU A 107 4.99 6.87 4.88
N ILE A 108 5.99 7.75 4.99
CA ILE A 108 7.39 7.42 4.74
C ILE A 108 8.18 7.71 6.01
N THR A 109 9.20 6.91 6.29
CA THR A 109 9.94 6.98 7.55
C THR A 109 11.43 7.08 7.29
N HIS A 110 12.04 8.16 7.75
CA HIS A 110 13.48 8.32 7.79
C HIS A 110 13.99 8.03 9.20
N GLY A 111 14.82 7.02 9.36
CA GLY A 111 15.41 6.68 10.67
C GLY A 111 16.19 7.86 11.25
N ASN A 112 16.16 7.99 12.58
CA ASN A 112 16.72 9.08 13.41
C ASN A 112 15.89 10.36 13.60
N TRP A 113 14.64 10.43 13.15
CA TRP A 113 13.76 11.52 13.57
C TRP A 113 12.86 11.08 14.72
N ASP A 114 13.37 11.25 15.94
CA ASP A 114 12.62 11.12 17.18
C ASP A 114 11.64 12.30 17.32
N GLN A 115 10.35 12.08 17.08
CA GLN A 115 9.28 13.04 17.36
C GLN A 115 8.89 13.08 18.85
N HIS A 116 9.57 12.30 19.72
CA HIS A 116 9.31 12.19 21.15
C HIS A 116 10.31 12.98 22.01
N ARG A 117 10.91 14.06 21.49
CA ARG A 117 11.57 15.06 22.35
C ARG A 117 10.57 16.15 22.72
N ASN A 118 9.70 15.84 23.70
CA ASN A 118 8.63 16.67 24.32
C ASN A 118 7.17 16.38 23.87
N LEU A 119 6.71 15.14 24.02
CA LEU A 119 5.30 14.86 24.34
C LEU A 119 5.22 14.25 25.74
#